data_AF-A0A9D8JAE2-F1
#
_entry.id   AF-A0A9D8JAE2-F1
#
_cell.length_a   1.000
_cell.length_b   1.000
_cell.length_c   1.000
_cell.angle_alpha   90.00
_cell.angle_beta   90.00
_cell.angle_gamma   90.00
#
_symmetry.space_group_name_H-M   'P 1'
#
loop_
_entity.id
_entity.type
_entity.pdbx_description
1 polymer ?
#
loop_
_entity_poly.entity_id
_entity_poly.type
_entity_poly.pdbx_seq_one_letter_code
_entity_poly.pdbx_strand_id
1 'polypeptide(L)'
;MQNYRQIICSTYKSLEQPDFSFVKRAFGSRPYDPMIKRLRDFAVIEELVEAEDDVCFSYLVRGQNAMWRLDLSIVGPFGIFVRVKARVTGDDFLYPGRFDLTGFEVKLLEMLRSAGIKLMTTEELNVEMPMTLYNTDRHKVRLYQALFSDRELPPWEV
;
A
#
# COMPACT_ATOMS: atom_id res chain seq x y z
N MET A 1 -14.97 -0.98 -13.49
CA MET A 1 -14.65 0.12 -12.56
C MET A 1 -14.67 -0.42 -11.14
N GLN A 2 -13.51 -0.53 -10.51
CA GLN A 2 -13.39 -0.98 -9.13
C GLN A 2 -13.86 0.15 -8.20
N ASN A 3 -14.80 -0.12 -7.29
CA ASN A 3 -15.43 0.92 -6.49
C ASN A 3 -14.58 1.28 -5.26
N TYR A 4 -13.37 1.81 -5.48
CA TYR A 4 -12.46 2.24 -4.40
C TYR A 4 -13.16 3.21 -3.46
N ARG A 5 -13.93 4.14 -4.03
CA ARG A 5 -14.67 5.16 -3.29
C ARG A 5 -15.65 4.56 -2.29
N GLN A 6 -16.36 3.49 -2.65
CA GLN A 6 -17.27 2.82 -1.73
C GLN A 6 -16.53 2.19 -0.55
N ILE A 7 -15.40 1.53 -0.80
CA ILE A 7 -14.59 0.92 0.26
C ILE A 7 -14.05 2.01 1.19
N ILE A 8 -13.40 3.04 0.64
CA ILE A 8 -12.84 4.17 1.40
C ILE A 8 -13.94 4.85 2.22
N CYS A 9 -15.08 5.19 1.60
CA CYS A 9 -16.19 5.81 2.30
C CYS A 9 -16.76 4.90 3.40
N SER A 10 -16.83 3.58 3.18
CA SER A 10 -17.32 2.65 4.21
C SER A 10 -16.37 2.53 5.40
N THR A 11 -15.05 2.63 5.17
CA THR A 11 -14.04 2.55 6.21
C THR A 11 -13.94 3.85 7.01
N TYR A 12 -13.83 4.99 6.33
CA TYR A 12 -13.71 6.31 6.95
C TYR A 12 -15.04 6.93 7.37
N LYS A 13 -16.18 6.33 6.99
CA LYS A 13 -17.56 6.80 7.20
C LYS A 13 -17.92 8.12 6.47
N SER A 14 -16.98 9.04 6.31
CA SER A 14 -17.13 10.30 5.58
C SER A 14 -15.82 10.71 4.93
N LEU A 15 -15.89 11.31 3.73
CA LEU A 15 -14.73 11.90 3.07
C LEU A 15 -14.51 13.36 3.47
N GLU A 16 -15.51 14.03 4.05
CA GLU A 16 -15.38 15.41 4.54
C GLU A 16 -14.89 15.45 5.98
N GLN A 17 -15.28 14.46 6.79
CA GLN A 17 -14.87 14.32 8.18
C GLN A 17 -14.48 12.85 8.44
N PRO A 18 -13.32 12.39 7.96
CA PRO A 18 -12.94 10.99 8.07
C PRO A 18 -12.77 10.53 9.52
N ASP A 19 -13.32 9.35 9.81
CA ASP A 19 -13.14 8.67 11.07
C ASP A 19 -11.93 7.73 11.00
N PHE A 20 -10.88 8.04 11.77
CA PHE A 20 -9.65 7.25 11.86
C PHE A 20 -9.66 6.25 13.04
N SER A 21 -10.76 6.10 13.77
CA SER A 21 -10.83 5.20 14.94
C SER A 21 -10.62 3.73 14.59
N PHE A 22 -10.77 3.35 13.31
CA PHE A 22 -10.50 1.98 12.83
C PHE A 22 -9.00 1.65 12.85
N VAL A 23 -8.11 2.64 12.78
CA VAL A 23 -6.65 2.46 12.65
C VAL A 23 -6.10 1.62 13.80
N LYS A 24 -6.38 2.03 15.04
CA LYS A 24 -5.95 1.31 16.26
C LYS A 24 -6.46 -0.14 16.29
N ARG A 25 -7.68 -0.37 15.79
CA ARG A 25 -8.28 -1.71 15.71
C ARG A 25 -7.58 -2.57 14.67
N ALA A 26 -7.32 -2.00 13.48
CA ALA A 26 -6.62 -2.71 12.41
C ALA A 26 -5.24 -3.18 12.88
N PHE A 27 -4.44 -2.28 13.47
CA PHE A 27 -3.14 -2.61 14.07
C PHE A 27 -3.23 -3.68 15.17
N GLY A 28 -4.21 -3.58 16.06
CA GLY A 28 -4.42 -4.60 17.10
C GLY A 28 -4.81 -5.98 16.56
N SER A 29 -5.55 -6.01 15.44
CA SER A 29 -6.05 -7.26 14.84
C SER A 29 -5.06 -7.97 13.92
N ARG A 30 -4.02 -7.26 13.44
CA ARG A 30 -2.97 -7.74 12.53
C ARG A 30 -3.52 -8.63 11.38
N PRO A 31 -4.39 -8.10 10.51
CA PRO A 31 -5.13 -8.89 9.52
C PRO A 31 -4.22 -9.58 8.48
N TYR A 32 -3.00 -9.08 8.30
CA TYR A 32 -2.05 -9.59 7.30
C TYR A 32 -1.09 -10.65 7.85
N ASP A 33 -1.06 -10.91 9.16
CA ASP A 33 -0.13 -11.85 9.79
C ASP A 33 -0.11 -13.25 9.13
N PRO A 34 -1.26 -13.88 8.79
CA PRO A 34 -1.24 -15.18 8.12
C PRO A 34 -0.53 -15.16 6.77
N MET A 35 -0.70 -14.08 6.00
CA MET A 35 -0.04 -13.91 4.71
C MET A 35 1.45 -13.62 4.88
N ILE A 36 1.80 -12.71 5.79
CA ILE A 36 3.19 -12.34 6.08
C ILE A 36 3.98 -13.56 6.57
N LYS A 37 3.37 -14.42 7.40
CA LYS A 37 3.98 -15.69 7.82
C LYS A 37 4.35 -16.57 6.63
N ARG A 38 3.44 -16.72 5.66
CA ARG A 38 3.72 -17.51 4.44
C ARG A 38 4.79 -16.87 3.56
N LEU A 39 4.82 -15.55 3.47
CA LEU A 39 5.84 -14.85 2.70
C LEU A 39 7.24 -14.99 3.34
N ARG A 40 7.32 -15.06 4.68
CA ARG A 40 8.57 -15.31 5.42
C ARG A 40 9.19 -16.69 5.14
N ASP A 41 8.40 -17.66 4.70
CA ASP A 41 8.92 -18.97 4.27
C ASP A 41 9.69 -18.87 2.93
N PHE A 42 9.51 -17.78 2.18
CA PHE A 42 10.09 -17.58 0.85
C PHE A 42 11.11 -16.42 0.79
N ALA A 43 10.94 -15.39 1.62
CA ALA A 43 11.77 -14.19 1.62
C ALA A 43 12.04 -13.72 3.05
N VAL A 44 13.13 -12.95 3.24
CA VAL A 44 13.35 -12.25 4.51
C VAL A 44 12.41 -11.05 4.56
N ILE A 45 11.57 -10.97 5.59
CA ILE A 45 10.58 -9.89 5.77
C ILE A 45 10.73 -9.25 7.13
N GLU A 46 11.07 -7.96 7.10
CA GLU A 46 11.18 -7.07 8.24
C GLU A 46 9.96 -6.14 8.23
N GLU A 47 9.30 -5.99 9.37
CA GLU A 47 8.27 -4.97 9.55
C GLU A 47 8.97 -3.63 9.80
N LEU A 48 8.51 -2.57 9.11
CA LEU A 48 9.04 -1.23 9.27
C LEU A 48 8.25 -0.51 10.38
N VAL A 49 8.94 0.32 11.16
CA VAL A 49 8.27 1.18 12.14
C VAL A 49 7.40 2.17 11.39
N GLU A 50 6.11 2.11 11.66
CA GLU A 50 5.11 2.96 11.03
C GLU A 50 5.20 4.39 11.57
N ALA A 51 5.09 5.36 10.67
CA ALA A 51 4.94 6.75 11.06
C ALA A 51 3.47 7.01 11.45
N GLU A 52 3.25 8.00 12.31
CA GLU A 52 1.90 8.32 12.81
C GLU A 52 0.90 8.74 11.71
N ASP A 53 1.40 9.10 10.53
CA ASP A 53 0.65 9.52 9.36
C ASP A 53 0.29 8.38 8.39
N ASP A 54 0.74 7.15 8.65
CA ASP A 54 0.52 6.01 7.76
C ASP A 54 -0.75 5.21 8.13
N VAL A 55 -1.55 4.90 7.12
CA VAL A 55 -2.74 4.02 7.20
C VAL A 55 -2.48 2.73 6.42
N CYS A 56 -1.31 2.13 6.68
CA CYS A 56 -0.90 0.86 6.13
C CYS A 56 0.10 0.15 7.05
N PHE A 57 0.22 -1.17 6.86
CA PHE A 57 1.35 -1.92 7.39
C PHE A 57 2.49 -1.91 6.38
N SER A 58 3.68 -1.48 6.79
CA SER A 58 4.85 -1.37 5.91
C SER A 58 5.86 -2.48 6.21
N TYR A 59 6.34 -3.14 5.16
CA TYR A 59 7.31 -4.22 5.25
C TYR A 59 8.46 -4.02 4.27
N LEU A 60 9.68 -4.34 4.72
CA LEU A 60 10.83 -4.51 3.86
C LEU A 60 10.99 -6.00 3.53
N VAL A 61 10.95 -6.30 2.24
CA VAL A 61 11.19 -7.63 1.69
C VAL A 61 12.60 -7.65 1.12
N ARG A 62 13.44 -8.59 1.58
CA ARG A 62 14.82 -8.74 1.08
C ARG A 62 14.97 -10.04 0.30
N GLY A 63 15.54 -9.91 -0.88
CA GLY A 63 16.07 -11.01 -1.68
C GLY A 63 17.60 -11.01 -1.62
N GLN A 64 18.25 -11.86 -2.41
CA GLN A 64 19.71 -11.99 -2.37
C GLN A 64 20.44 -10.68 -2.75
N ASN A 65 19.97 -9.98 -3.79
CA ASN A 65 20.64 -8.80 -4.36
C ASN A 65 19.71 -7.59 -4.51
N ALA A 66 18.52 -7.65 -3.94
CA ALA A 66 17.50 -6.62 -4.12
C ALA A 66 16.61 -6.52 -2.88
N MET A 67 16.02 -5.35 -2.71
CA MET A 67 15.08 -5.05 -1.64
C MET A 67 13.83 -4.43 -2.23
N TRP A 68 12.70 -4.70 -1.59
CA TRP A 68 11.41 -4.16 -1.97
C TRP A 68 10.68 -3.68 -0.73
N ARG A 69 9.86 -2.66 -0.89
CA ARG A 69 8.93 -2.19 0.13
C ARG A 69 7.53 -2.65 -0.24
N LEU A 70 6.85 -3.29 0.69
CA LEU A 70 5.47 -3.72 0.58
C LEU A 70 4.64 -2.96 1.61
N ASP A 71 3.72 -2.12 1.16
CA ASP A 71 2.75 -1.49 2.06
C ASP A 71 1.36 -2.06 1.80
N LEU A 72 0.68 -2.44 2.87
CA LEU A 72 -0.64 -3.08 2.86
C LEU A 72 -1.64 -2.16 3.55
N SER A 73 -2.60 -1.65 2.78
CA SER A 73 -3.60 -0.70 3.26
C SER A 73 -4.44 -1.29 4.38
N ILE A 74 -4.79 -0.51 5.40
CA ILE A 74 -5.83 -0.89 6.37
C ILE A 74 -7.25 -0.51 5.90
N VAL A 75 -7.37 0.15 4.75
CA VAL A 75 -8.61 0.66 4.15
C VAL A 75 -9.16 -0.31 3.08
N GLY A 76 -8.69 -1.55 3.05
CA GLY A 76 -9.14 -2.57 2.11
C GLY A 76 -7.99 -3.48 1.67
N PRO A 77 -8.27 -4.47 0.81
CA PRO A 77 -7.27 -5.46 0.38
C PRO A 77 -6.36 -4.89 -0.72
N PHE A 78 -5.77 -3.72 -0.48
CA PHE A 78 -4.91 -3.02 -1.42
C PHE A 78 -3.48 -3.02 -0.92
N GLY A 79 -2.54 -3.10 -1.85
CA GLY A 79 -1.13 -2.95 -1.53
C GLY A 79 -0.38 -2.17 -2.60
N ILE A 80 0.76 -1.62 -2.20
CA ILE A 80 1.81 -1.20 -3.13
C ILE A 80 3.03 -2.08 -2.89
N PHE A 81 3.69 -2.46 -3.97
CA PHE A 81 4.91 -3.23 -3.88
C PHE A 81 5.93 -2.61 -4.81
N VAL A 82 7.06 -2.15 -4.26
CA VAL A 82 7.99 -1.26 -4.98
C VAL A 82 9.43 -1.68 -4.75
N ARG A 83 10.27 -1.63 -5.79
CA ARG A 83 11.71 -1.83 -5.68
C ARG A 83 12.33 -0.68 -4.87
N VAL A 84 13.14 -0.98 -3.87
CA VAL A 84 13.85 0.04 -3.10
C VAL A 84 15.10 0.46 -3.87
N LYS A 85 15.16 1.73 -4.25
CA LYS A 85 16.28 2.37 -4.96
C LYS A 85 16.57 3.74 -4.35
N ALA A 86 17.68 4.37 -4.77
CA ALA A 86 18.05 5.73 -4.32
C ALA A 86 16.98 6.78 -4.66
N ARG A 87 16.28 6.59 -5.78
CA ARG A 87 15.09 7.35 -6.16
C ARG A 87 14.04 6.39 -6.68
N VAL A 88 12.83 6.48 -6.14
CA VAL A 88 11.69 5.68 -6.57
C VAL A 88 10.95 6.42 -7.67
N THR A 89 10.61 5.70 -8.73
CA THR A 89 9.82 6.17 -9.86
C THR A 89 8.59 5.28 -10.05
N GLY A 90 7.64 5.67 -10.90
CA GLY A 90 6.51 4.79 -11.24
C GLY A 90 6.96 3.44 -11.82
N ASP A 91 8.09 3.43 -12.53
CA ASP A 91 8.70 2.23 -13.09
C ASP A 91 9.30 1.30 -12.03
N ASP A 92 9.26 1.63 -10.75
CA ASP A 92 9.71 0.75 -9.67
C ASP A 92 8.57 -0.05 -9.03
N PHE A 93 7.32 0.27 -9.35
CA PHE A 93 6.14 -0.43 -8.83
C PHE A 93 5.97 -1.79 -9.52
N LEU A 94 5.65 -2.80 -8.72
CA LEU A 94 5.41 -4.17 -9.14
C LEU A 94 3.90 -4.46 -9.14
N TYR A 95 3.39 -4.88 -10.29
CA TYR A 95 2.00 -5.26 -10.47
C TYR A 95 1.87 -6.32 -11.58
N PRO A 96 0.78 -7.12 -11.60
CA PRO A 96 0.56 -8.10 -12.65
C PRO A 96 0.52 -7.43 -14.04
N GLY A 97 1.29 -7.98 -14.99
CA GLY A 97 1.35 -7.47 -16.37
C GLY A 97 2.60 -6.63 -16.70
N ARG A 98 3.47 -6.35 -15.73
CA ARG A 98 4.81 -5.82 -16.04
C ARG A 98 5.68 -6.82 -16.78
N PHE A 99 6.48 -6.31 -17.71
CA PHE A 99 7.31 -7.13 -18.60
C PHE A 99 8.71 -7.44 -18.04
N ASP A 100 9.17 -6.70 -17.04
CA ASP A 100 10.53 -6.76 -16.48
C ASP A 100 10.59 -7.41 -15.09
N LEU A 101 9.66 -8.32 -14.80
CA LEU A 101 9.59 -9.02 -13.53
C LEU A 101 10.56 -10.21 -13.49
N THR A 102 11.31 -10.32 -12.41
CA THR A 102 12.10 -11.52 -12.12
C THR A 102 11.20 -12.67 -11.67
N GLY A 103 11.66 -13.93 -11.77
CA GLY A 103 10.91 -15.08 -11.27
C GLY A 103 10.58 -14.99 -9.77
N PHE A 104 11.47 -14.36 -8.99
CA PHE A 104 11.24 -14.10 -7.57
C PHE A 104 10.09 -13.09 -7.35
N GLU A 105 10.08 -11.99 -8.10
CA GLU A 105 9.01 -10.99 -8.04
C GLU A 105 7.68 -11.59 -8.49
N VAL A 106 7.65 -12.34 -9.59
CA VAL A 106 6.43 -13.05 -10.05
C VAL A 106 5.87 -13.92 -8.93
N LYS A 107 6.72 -14.68 -8.22
CA LYS A 107 6.27 -15.54 -7.14
C LYS A 107 5.67 -14.76 -5.97
N LEU A 108 6.27 -13.65 -5.57
CA LEU A 108 5.74 -12.77 -4.52
C LEU A 108 4.39 -12.16 -4.93
N LEU A 109 4.28 -11.67 -6.17
CA LEU A 109 3.04 -11.13 -6.71
C LEU A 109 1.92 -12.18 -6.71
N GLU A 110 2.23 -13.44 -7.07
CA GLU A 110 1.28 -14.55 -6.99
C GLU A 110 0.81 -14.80 -5.56
N MET A 111 1.73 -14.81 -4.58
CA MET A 111 1.40 -15.04 -3.17
C MET A 111 0.49 -13.93 -2.62
N LEU A 112 0.77 -12.67 -2.94
CA LEU A 112 -0.05 -11.52 -2.56
C LEU A 112 -1.44 -11.61 -3.19
N ARG A 113 -1.52 -11.90 -4.49
CA ARG A 113 -2.79 -12.07 -5.22
C ARG A 113 -3.60 -13.23 -4.65
N SER A 114 -2.98 -14.36 -4.35
CA SER A 114 -3.64 -15.53 -3.75
C SER A 114 -4.15 -15.26 -2.33
N ALA A 115 -3.59 -14.26 -1.64
CA ALA A 115 -4.10 -13.76 -0.36
C ALA A 115 -5.20 -12.69 -0.52
N GLY A 116 -5.63 -12.41 -1.75
CA GLY A 116 -6.67 -11.43 -2.06
C GLY A 116 -6.16 -9.99 -2.16
N ILE A 117 -4.85 -9.74 -2.06
CA ILE A 117 -4.29 -8.40 -2.18
C ILE A 117 -4.29 -7.97 -3.64
N LYS A 118 -4.89 -6.81 -3.89
CA LYS A 118 -4.75 -6.09 -5.15
C LYS A 118 -3.58 -5.13 -5.06
N LEU A 119 -2.57 -5.35 -5.89
CA LEU A 119 -1.48 -4.39 -6.07
C LEU A 119 -1.89 -3.26 -6.99
N MET A 120 -1.72 -2.04 -6.51
CA MET A 120 -2.15 -0.82 -7.17
C MET A 120 -1.06 -0.31 -8.12
N THR A 121 -1.46 0.14 -9.31
CA THR A 121 -0.52 0.81 -10.24
C THR A 121 -0.43 2.30 -9.92
N THR A 122 0.62 2.97 -10.40
CA THR A 122 0.76 4.42 -10.18
C THR A 122 -0.36 5.23 -10.83
N GLU A 123 -0.87 4.78 -11.97
CA GLU A 123 -2.03 5.40 -12.65
C GLU A 123 -3.28 5.34 -11.78
N GLU A 124 -3.53 4.19 -11.13
CA GLU A 124 -4.67 4.05 -10.21
C GLU A 124 -4.49 4.91 -8.97
N LEU A 125 -3.28 4.95 -8.41
CA LEU A 125 -2.96 5.70 -7.20
C LEU A 125 -3.02 7.22 -7.41
N ASN A 126 -2.85 7.69 -8.64
CA ASN A 126 -2.92 9.10 -9.02
C ASN A 126 -4.35 9.63 -9.22
N VAL A 127 -5.37 8.78 -9.13
CA VAL A 127 -6.77 9.21 -9.22
C VAL A 127 -7.10 10.15 -8.06
N GLU A 128 -7.62 11.34 -8.37
CA GLU A 128 -8.06 12.31 -7.37
C GLU A 128 -9.14 11.74 -6.45
N MET A 129 -9.04 12.08 -5.16
CA MET A 129 -9.99 11.67 -4.15
C MET A 129 -10.43 12.89 -3.35
N PRO A 130 -11.71 13.31 -3.42
CA PRO A 130 -12.19 14.49 -2.70
C PRO A 130 -12.39 14.18 -1.20
N MET A 131 -11.28 14.05 -0.48
CA MET A 131 -11.22 13.67 0.93
C MET A 131 -10.40 14.69 1.71
N THR A 132 -10.84 15.03 2.92
CA THR A 132 -10.09 15.91 3.83
C THR A 132 -9.16 15.08 4.68
N LEU A 133 -7.86 15.36 4.65
CA LEU A 133 -6.87 14.76 5.54
C LEU A 133 -6.18 15.85 6.38
N TYR A 134 -5.36 15.49 7.35
CA TYR A 134 -4.72 16.46 8.26
C TYR A 134 -3.54 17.17 7.60
N ASN A 135 -2.73 16.44 6.84
CA ASN A 135 -1.47 16.93 6.28
C ASN A 135 -1.53 17.16 4.77
N THR A 136 -2.58 16.70 4.10
CA THR A 136 -2.77 16.88 2.66
C THR A 136 -3.98 17.77 2.35
N ASP A 137 -3.77 18.80 1.52
CA ASP A 137 -4.86 19.63 0.98
C ASP A 137 -5.90 18.77 0.25
N ARG A 138 -7.19 18.96 0.55
CA ARG A 138 -8.32 18.20 0.00
C ARG A 138 -8.31 18.13 -1.54
N HIS A 139 -7.81 19.15 -2.22
CA HIS A 139 -7.73 19.23 -3.68
C HIS A 139 -6.49 18.52 -4.25
N LYS A 140 -5.55 18.13 -3.38
CA LYS A 140 -4.35 17.37 -3.74
C LYS A 140 -4.43 15.90 -3.33
N VAL A 141 -5.42 15.51 -2.53
CA VAL A 141 -5.57 14.12 -2.09
C VAL A 141 -5.82 13.22 -3.30
N ARG A 142 -4.99 12.18 -3.42
CA ARG A 142 -5.14 11.11 -4.41
C ARG A 142 -5.51 9.81 -3.74
N LEU A 143 -5.80 8.79 -4.54
CA LEU A 143 -6.11 7.45 -4.04
C LEU A 143 -4.97 6.89 -3.19
N TYR A 144 -3.72 7.24 -3.49
CA TYR A 144 -2.57 6.92 -2.64
C TYR A 144 -2.79 7.36 -1.18
N GLN A 145 -3.09 8.64 -0.97
CA GLN A 145 -3.21 9.15 0.40
C GLN A 145 -4.37 8.50 1.15
N ALA A 146 -5.52 8.36 0.47
CA ALA A 146 -6.69 7.72 1.07
C ALA A 146 -6.43 6.27 1.52
N LEU A 147 -5.51 5.55 0.86
CA LEU A 147 -5.24 4.14 1.13
C LEU A 147 -4.00 3.88 1.98
N PHE A 148 -3.00 4.75 1.99
CA PHE A 148 -1.68 4.42 2.57
C PHE A 148 -1.09 5.45 3.52
N SER A 149 -1.30 6.76 3.31
CA SER A 149 -0.58 7.79 4.08
C SER A 149 -1.22 9.17 3.97
N ASP A 150 -1.11 10.02 4.99
CA ASP A 150 -1.50 11.44 4.91
C ASP A 150 -0.37 12.35 4.38
N ARG A 151 0.67 11.81 3.78
CA ARG A 151 1.74 12.66 3.21
C ARG A 151 1.28 13.41 1.97
N GLU A 152 1.66 14.69 1.90
CA GLU A 152 1.31 15.57 0.77
C GLU A 152 1.75 14.98 -0.58
N LEU A 153 2.94 14.38 -0.63
CA LEU A 153 3.51 13.79 -1.84
C LEU A 153 3.63 12.26 -1.74
N PRO A 154 3.28 11.53 -2.81
CA PRO A 154 3.53 10.11 -2.88
C PRO A 154 5.03 9.80 -3.07
N PRO A 155 5.49 8.57 -2.77
CA PRO A 155 6.91 8.20 -2.79
C PRO A 155 7.63 8.37 -4.13
N TRP A 156 6.91 8.39 -5.25
CA TRP A 156 7.48 8.57 -6.60
C TRP A 156 7.59 10.04 -7.03
N GLU A 157 7.18 10.99 -6.18
CA GLU A 157 7.24 12.45 -6.45
C GLU A 157 8.20 13.19 -5.51
N VAL A 158 8.92 12.44 -4.66
CA VAL A 158 9.94 12.96 -3.73
C VAL A 158 11.33 12.98 -4.39
#